data_AF-A0A382CD98-F1
#
_entry.id   AF-A0A382CD98-F1
#
_cell.length_a   1.000
_cell.length_b   1.000
_cell.length_c   1.000
_cell.angle_alpha   90.00
_cell.angle_beta   90.00
_cell.angle_gamma   90.00
#
_symmetry.space_group_name_H-M   'P 1'
#
loop_
_entity.id
_entity.type
_entity.pdbx_description
1 polymer ?
#
loop_
_entity_poly.entity_id
_entity_poly.type
_entity_poly.pdbx_seq_one_letter_code
_entity_poly.pdbx_strand_id
1 'polypeptide(L)' 'VTHKSPTDPTESVAVRLDVWLYVACLFRTRSEAQRAIKGGKVDINNHRAKPHREVRSGDT' A
#
# COMPACT_ATOMS: atom_id res chain seq x y z
N VAL A 1 -16.22 20.31 -17.06
CA VAL A 1 -15.27 19.18 -17.15
C VAL A 1 -14.02 19.60 -16.41
N THR A 2 -13.78 19.08 -15.21
CA THR A 2 -12.65 19.53 -14.38
C THR A 2 -11.36 19.09 -15.04
N HIS A 3 -10.58 20.07 -15.52
CA HIS A 3 -9.25 19.85 -16.09
C HIS A 3 -8.30 19.41 -14.96
N LYS A 4 -7.82 18.16 -14.97
CA LYS A 4 -6.67 17.75 -14.15
C LYS A 4 -5.42 18.24 -14.89
N SER A 5 -4.88 19.38 -14.45
CA SER A 5 -3.59 19.89 -14.92
C SER A 5 -2.50 18.80 -14.78
N PRO A 6 -1.53 18.70 -15.70
CA PRO A 6 -0.40 17.81 -15.53
C PRO A 6 0.54 18.47 -14.52
N THR A 7 0.31 18.26 -13.24
CA THR A 7 1.12 18.84 -12.16
C THR A 7 1.95 17.73 -11.54
N ASP A 8 3.26 17.86 -11.73
CA ASP A 8 4.35 17.24 -10.97
C ASP A 8 4.68 15.74 -11.23
N PRO A 9 5.96 15.38 -11.48
CA PRO A 9 6.41 13.98 -11.49
C PRO A 9 6.33 13.30 -10.10
N THR A 10 5.83 14.00 -9.09
CA THR A 10 5.70 13.55 -7.69
C THR A 10 4.25 13.22 -7.30
N GLU A 11 3.36 12.87 -8.23
CA GLU A 11 2.06 12.29 -7.86
C GLU A 11 2.26 10.82 -7.47
N SER A 12 2.68 10.57 -6.22
CA SER A 12 2.77 9.22 -5.66
C SER A 12 1.37 8.63 -5.53
N VAL A 13 0.99 7.76 -6.46
CA VAL A 13 -0.30 7.06 -6.42
C VAL A 13 -0.36 6.21 -5.15
N ALA A 14 -1.30 6.54 -4.27
CA ALA A 14 -1.50 5.79 -3.04
C ALA A 14 -2.23 4.47 -3.37
N VAL A 15 -1.69 3.34 -2.90
CA VAL A 15 -2.26 2.00 -3.16
C VAL A 15 -2.53 1.32 -1.83
N ARG A 16 -3.57 0.50 -1.72
CA ARG A 16 -3.81 -0.26 -0.48
C ARG A 16 -2.66 -1.23 -0.18
N LEU A 17 -2.23 -1.30 1.06
CA LEU A 17 -1.15 -2.18 1.52
C LEU A 17 -1.38 -3.65 1.12
N ASP A 18 -2.60 -4.16 1.31
CA ASP A 18 -2.93 -5.55 0.96
C ASP A 18 -2.81 -5.85 -0.55
N VAL A 19 -3.10 -4.86 -1.40
CA VAL A 19 -2.95 -4.96 -2.85
C VAL A 19 -1.49 -4.82 -3.24
N TRP A 20 -0.78 -3.83 -2.67
CA TRP A 20 0.63 -3.60 -2.94
C TRP A 20 1.48 -4.83 -2.64
N LEU A 21 1.28 -5.45 -1.47
CA LEU A 21 1.97 -6.67 -1.06
C LEU A 21 1.70 -7.88 -1.97
N TYR A 22 0.50 -7.98 -2.52
CA TYR A 22 0.15 -9.03 -3.48
C TYR A 22 0.81 -8.78 -4.84
N VAL A 23 0.73 -7.55 -5.36
CA VAL A 23 1.30 -7.17 -6.66
C VAL A 23 2.84 -7.18 -6.64
N ALA A 24 3.44 -6.84 -5.50
CA ALA A 24 4.88 -6.96 -5.27
C ALA A 24 5.37 -8.43 -5.14
N CYS A 25 4.48 -9.41 -5.33
CA CYS A 25 4.76 -10.84 -5.25
C CYS A 25 5.28 -11.33 -3.89
N LEU A 26 5.13 -10.54 -2.82
CA LEU A 26 5.49 -10.95 -1.46
C LEU A 26 4.52 -11.98 -0.89
N PHE A 27 3.27 -11.97 -1.36
CA PHE A 27 2.24 -12.94 -0.99
C PHE A 27 1.55 -13.49 -2.23
N ARG A 28 1.18 -14.78 -2.18
CA ARG A 28 0.55 -15.46 -3.30
C ARG A 28 -0.88 -14.99 -3.56
N THR A 29 -1.57 -14.50 -2.54
CA THR A 29 -2.95 -14.00 -2.63
C THR A 29 -3.14 -12.77 -1.77
N ARG A 30 -4.12 -11.94 -2.14
CA ARG A 30 -4.52 -10.78 -1.32
C ARG A 30 -4.96 -11.18 0.09
N SER A 31 -5.68 -12.28 0.24
CA SER A 31 -6.14 -12.78 1.55
C SER A 31 -4.97 -13.16 2.47
N GLU A 32 -3.89 -13.70 1.90
CA GLU A 32 -2.67 -14.03 2.64
C GLU A 32 -1.93 -12.77 3.11
N ALA A 33 -1.82 -11.75 2.25
CA ALA A 33 -1.30 -10.44 2.63
C ALA A 33 -2.12 -9.84 3.79
N GLN A 34 -3.45 -9.87 3.71
CA GLN A 34 -4.32 -9.37 4.79
C GLN A 34 -4.10 -10.11 6.12
N ARG A 35 -3.89 -11.43 6.08
CA ARG A 35 -3.59 -12.24 7.28
C ARG A 35 -2.23 -11.86 7.87
N ALA A 36 -1.21 -11.67 7.05
CA ALA A 36 0.11 -11.25 7.50
C ALA A 36 0.07 -9.88 8.19
N ILE A 37 -0.62 -8.91 7.60
CA ILE A 37 -0.82 -7.57 8.18
C ILE A 37 -1.55 -7.66 9.52
N LYS A 38 -2.71 -8.35 9.58
CA LYS A 38 -3.47 -8.53 10.83
C LYS A 38 -2.67 -9.28 11.91
N GLY A 39 -1.82 -10.21 11.49
CA GLY A 39 -0.89 -10.95 12.35
C GLY A 39 0.27 -10.12 12.87
N GLY A 40 0.48 -8.88 12.40
CA GLY A 40 1.60 -8.02 12.79
C GLY A 40 2.92 -8.43 12.17
N LYS A 41 2.90 -9.07 11.00
CA LYS A 41 4.11 -9.38 10.22
C LYS A 41 4.52 -8.23 9.30
N VAL A 42 3.70 -7.19 9.22
CA VAL A 42 3.91 -6.03 8.34
C VAL A 42 3.62 -4.77 9.13
N ASP A 43 4.62 -3.91 9.20
CA ASP A 43 4.55 -2.58 9.77
C ASP A 43 4.79 -1.54 8.66
N ILE A 44 4.23 -0.34 8.83
CA ILE A 44 4.51 0.83 8.00
C ILE A 44 4.93 1.96 8.93
N ASN A 45 6.03 2.63 8.61
CA ASN A 45 6.68 3.69 9.35
C ASN A 45 6.88 3.27 10.81
N ASN A 46 7.33 2.02 11.01
CA ASN A 46 7.54 1.40 12.32
C ASN A 46 6.25 1.27 13.18
N HIS A 47 5.08 1.26 12.54
CA HIS A 47 3.77 1.10 13.20
C HIS A 47 2.92 0.01 12.54
N ARG A 48 2.14 -0.69 13.37
CA ARG A 48 1.23 -1.73 12.90
C ARG A 48 0.19 -1.16 11.94
N ALA A 49 0.17 -1.66 10.72
CA ALA A 49 -0.73 -1.18 9.68
C ALA A 49 -2.05 -1.96 9.63
N LYS A 50 -3.11 -1.31 9.13
CA LYS A 50 -4.36 -1.98 8.73
C LYS A 50 -4.27 -2.41 7.27
N PRO A 51 -4.90 -3.52 6.85
CA PRO A 51 -4.79 -3.99 5.47
C PRO A 51 -5.30 -3.03 4.39
N HIS A 52 -6.27 -2.18 4.73
CA HIS A 52 -6.83 -1.16 3.84
C HIS A 52 -6.10 0.18 3.93
N ARG A 53 -5.02 0.28 4.70
CA ARG A 53 -4.19 1.50 4.74
C ARG A 53 -3.58 1.71 3.36
N GLU A 54 -3.58 2.95 2.91
CA GLU A 54 -2.88 3.34 1.69
C GLU A 54 -1.38 3.51 1.98
N VAL A 55 -0.55 2.87 1.16
CA VAL A 55 0.90 3.05 1.09
C VAL A 55 1.24 4.04 0.00
N ARG A 56 2.28 4.83 0.22
CA ARG A 56 2.86 5.76 -0.76
C ARG A 56 4.34 5.47 -0.95
N SER A 57 4.86 5.89 -2.09
CA SER A 57 6.30 5.85 -2.34
C SER A 57 7.03 6.66 -1.26
N GLY A 58 8.00 6.04 -0.60
CA GLY A 58 8.76 6.64 0.51
C GLY A 58 8.27 6.25 1.91
N ASP A 59 7.13 5.56 2.05
CA ASP A 59 6.81 4.87 3.29
C ASP A 59 7.84 3.76 3.57
N THR A 60 8.18 3.56 4.85
CA THR A 60 9.18 2.57 5.33
C THR A 60 8.57 1.46 6.17
#